data_AF-A0A4V1V3B2-F1
#
_entry.id   AF-A0A4V1V3B2-F1
#
_cell.length_a   1.000
_cell.length_b   1.000
_cell.length_c   1.000
_cell.angle_alpha   90.00
_cell.angle_beta   90.00
_cell.angle_gamma   90.00
#
_symmetry.space_group_name_H-M   'P 1'
#
loop_
_entity.id
_entity.type
_entity.pdbx_description
1 polymer ?
#
loop_
_entity_poly.entity_id
_entity_poly.type
_entity_poly.pdbx_seq_one_letter_code
_entity_poly.pdbx_strand_id
1 'polypeptide(L)'
;LETVLEWTEHQVDSDTQPRFGFFDGLAGAVHTFRQLGRHSTADRWVETLRGVPLDALDSSLFGGLSGIGCLLLEESESCPAASSTLALVTETLRDRLPAARAHVRFTDGTSWATTGRGGLMRGPSGQALFWTRHYERTGDPRSLEHARQLVDIDLSVMRMCPDGSMQLREERRTMPYLGSGSVGVGLALLQLVRHVDEPRYASALLAIARAAAVEFTAQAGLLNGRAGLILFLGELSKSPYAGADCEQTLAQQFQLLGLHSLNHAGGLHFPGEQNLRLSTDWATGSAGILASLRHTGSATARQSFPLMCASNCHIA
;
A
#
# COMPACT_ATOMS: atom_id res chain seq x y z
N LEU A 1 24.82 9.08 7.24
CA LEU A 1 23.81 8.99 6.16
C LEU A 1 24.51 8.77 4.82
N GLU A 2 25.47 9.61 4.45
CA GLU A 2 26.18 9.50 3.16
C GLU A 2 26.72 8.10 2.85
N THR A 3 27.46 7.48 3.79
CA THR A 3 28.00 6.12 3.62
C THR A 3 26.94 5.06 3.32
N VAL A 4 25.72 5.21 3.84
CA VAL A 4 24.61 4.29 3.55
C VAL A 4 24.06 4.53 2.15
N LEU A 5 24.01 5.78 1.69
CA LEU A 5 23.58 6.13 0.34
C LEU A 5 24.60 5.65 -0.69
N GLU A 6 25.89 5.88 -0.47
CA GLU A 6 26.97 5.36 -1.33
C GLU A 6 26.94 3.82 -1.40
N TRP A 7 26.76 3.16 -0.25
CA TRP A 7 26.61 1.70 -0.22
C TRP A 7 25.39 1.25 -1.02
N THR A 8 24.24 1.93 -0.87
CA THR A 8 23.01 1.59 -1.60
C THR A 8 23.18 1.79 -3.10
N GLU A 9 23.78 2.92 -3.51
CA GLU A 9 24.05 3.21 -4.91
C GLU A 9 24.95 2.15 -5.53
N HIS A 10 26.02 1.77 -4.83
CA HIS A 10 26.90 0.69 -5.26
C HIS A 10 26.17 -0.66 -5.38
N GLN A 11 25.33 -1.02 -4.41
CA GLN A 11 24.57 -2.27 -4.47
C GLN A 11 23.61 -2.29 -5.66
N VAL A 12 22.88 -1.20 -5.91
CA VAL A 12 21.93 -1.12 -7.03
C VAL A 12 22.67 -1.16 -8.36
N ASP A 13 23.78 -0.44 -8.50
CA ASP A 13 24.54 -0.36 -9.76
C ASP A 13 25.32 -1.64 -10.08
N SER A 14 25.65 -2.44 -9.07
CA SER A 14 26.39 -3.71 -9.24
C SER A 14 25.48 -4.94 -9.31
N ASP A 15 24.16 -4.78 -9.12
CA ASP A 15 23.22 -5.90 -9.15
C ASP A 15 23.06 -6.45 -10.57
N THR A 16 23.43 -7.72 -10.75
CA THR A 16 23.31 -8.44 -12.02
C THR A 16 21.94 -9.07 -12.23
N GLN A 17 21.11 -9.12 -11.18
CA GLN A 17 19.74 -9.64 -11.21
C GLN A 17 18.78 -8.66 -10.51
N PRO A 18 18.67 -7.42 -11.02
CA PRO A 18 17.93 -6.37 -10.34
C PRO A 18 16.46 -6.73 -10.20
N ARG A 19 15.92 -6.48 -9.01
CA ARG A 19 14.47 -6.38 -8.79
C ARG A 19 14.00 -4.98 -9.17
N PHE A 20 12.80 -4.88 -9.70
CA PHE A 20 12.26 -3.61 -10.21
C PHE A 20 11.15 -3.01 -9.34
N GLY A 21 10.60 -3.78 -8.41
CA GLY A 21 9.44 -3.42 -7.61
C GLY A 21 9.61 -2.17 -6.74
N PHE A 22 8.48 -1.60 -6.31
CA PHE A 22 8.47 -0.42 -5.45
C PHE A 22 8.90 -0.75 -4.01
N PHE A 23 8.49 -1.91 -3.49
CA PHE A 23 8.78 -2.30 -2.11
C PHE A 23 9.96 -3.27 -1.97
N ASP A 24 10.49 -3.78 -3.08
CA ASP A 24 11.60 -4.75 -3.06
C ASP A 24 12.63 -4.55 -4.18
N GLY A 25 12.67 -3.38 -4.83
CA GLY A 25 13.56 -3.16 -5.96
C GLY A 25 13.80 -1.70 -6.33
N LEU A 26 14.24 -1.53 -7.59
CA LEU A 26 14.74 -0.28 -8.14
C LEU A 26 13.76 0.88 -8.04
N ALA A 27 12.46 0.65 -8.23
CA ALA A 27 11.46 1.72 -8.14
C ALA A 27 11.42 2.34 -6.73
N GLY A 28 11.56 1.54 -5.67
CA GLY A 28 11.66 2.05 -4.30
C GLY A 28 12.94 2.85 -4.05
N ALA A 29 14.05 2.40 -4.66
CA ALA A 29 15.33 3.09 -4.58
C ALA A 29 15.27 4.47 -5.27
N VAL A 30 14.67 4.55 -6.47
CA VAL A 30 14.42 5.82 -7.18
C VAL A 30 13.61 6.77 -6.30
N HIS A 31 12.47 6.31 -5.78
CA HIS A 31 11.62 7.16 -4.93
C HIS A 31 12.40 7.68 -3.71
N THR A 32 13.14 6.80 -3.03
CA THR A 32 13.91 7.17 -1.84
C THR A 32 15.01 8.19 -2.16
N PHE A 33 15.78 7.97 -3.23
CA PHE A 33 16.87 8.87 -3.63
C PHE A 33 16.34 10.22 -4.11
N ARG A 34 15.19 10.23 -4.81
CA ARG A 34 14.49 11.45 -5.21
C ARG A 34 14.14 12.30 -3.99
N GLN A 35 13.54 11.69 -2.96
CA GLN A 35 13.16 12.38 -1.73
C GLN A 35 14.36 12.88 -0.90
N LEU A 36 15.53 12.26 -1.07
CA LEU A 36 16.79 12.70 -0.45
C LEU A 36 17.58 13.72 -1.29
N GLY A 37 17.00 14.22 -2.38
CA GLY A 37 17.62 15.21 -3.26
C GLY A 37 18.73 14.66 -4.15
N ARG A 38 18.86 13.34 -4.28
CA ARG A 38 19.83 12.67 -5.16
C ARG A 38 19.26 12.52 -6.58
N HIS A 39 18.92 13.65 -7.19
CA HIS A 39 18.18 13.69 -8.46
C HIS A 39 18.93 13.02 -9.62
N SER A 40 20.23 13.26 -9.77
CA SER A 40 21.03 12.67 -10.86
C SER A 40 21.09 11.14 -10.80
N THR A 41 21.25 10.56 -9.61
CA THR A 41 21.22 9.10 -9.40
C THR A 41 19.81 8.56 -9.67
N ALA A 42 18.77 9.23 -9.16
CA ALA A 42 17.39 8.83 -9.41
C ALA A 42 17.04 8.86 -10.91
N ASP A 43 17.43 9.90 -11.65
CA ASP A 43 17.20 10.00 -13.11
C ASP A 43 17.87 8.85 -13.86
N ARG A 44 19.13 8.54 -13.51
CA ARG A 44 19.86 7.42 -14.10
C ARG A 44 19.17 6.08 -13.88
N TRP A 45 18.59 5.86 -12.70
CA TRP A 45 17.83 4.65 -12.41
C TRP A 45 16.44 4.62 -13.07
N VAL A 46 15.79 5.78 -13.25
CA VAL A 46 14.57 5.88 -14.08
C VAL A 46 14.88 5.45 -15.52
N GLU A 47 16.04 5.83 -16.06
CA GLU A 47 16.46 5.37 -17.39
C GLU A 47 16.62 3.84 -17.46
N THR A 48 17.09 3.20 -16.38
CA THR A 48 17.16 1.73 -16.27
C THR A 48 15.78 1.08 -16.26
N LEU A 49 14.76 1.73 -15.67
CA LEU A 49 13.38 1.23 -15.67
C LEU A 49 12.77 1.10 -17.08
N ARG A 50 13.31 1.80 -18.09
CA ARG A 50 12.88 1.62 -19.49
C ARG A 50 13.10 0.19 -20.01
N GLY A 51 14.11 -0.50 -19.48
CA GLY A 51 14.46 -1.87 -19.85
C GLY A 51 13.75 -2.93 -19.00
N VAL A 52 12.74 -2.55 -18.20
CA VAL A 52 12.05 -3.49 -17.32
C VAL A 52 11.42 -4.63 -18.12
N PRO A 53 11.63 -5.91 -17.74
CA PRO A 53 11.03 -7.04 -18.43
C PRO A 53 9.55 -7.17 -18.04
N LEU A 54 8.68 -6.39 -18.70
CA LEU A 54 7.24 -6.28 -18.39
C LEU A 54 6.55 -7.66 -18.29
N ASP A 55 6.92 -8.60 -19.17
CA ASP A 55 6.36 -9.95 -19.21
C ASP A 55 6.74 -10.83 -18.01
N ALA A 56 7.88 -10.55 -17.37
CA ALA A 56 8.37 -11.32 -16.23
C ALA A 56 7.81 -10.81 -14.88
N LEU A 57 7.22 -9.62 -14.84
CA LEU A 57 6.70 -9.01 -13.62
C LEU A 57 5.21 -9.28 -13.45
N ASP A 58 4.75 -9.45 -12.21
CA ASP A 58 3.32 -9.52 -11.91
C ASP A 58 2.67 -8.12 -11.87
N SER A 59 1.34 -8.07 -11.72
CA SER A 59 0.61 -6.80 -11.64
C SER A 59 0.58 -6.19 -10.24
N SER A 60 1.29 -6.75 -9.25
CA SER A 60 1.17 -6.33 -7.85
C SER A 60 1.69 -4.91 -7.58
N LEU A 61 1.26 -4.33 -6.47
CA LEU A 61 1.81 -3.07 -5.96
C LEU A 61 3.20 -3.28 -5.35
N PHE A 62 3.43 -4.43 -4.70
CA PHE A 62 4.65 -4.71 -3.95
C PHE A 62 5.88 -4.79 -4.85
N GLY A 63 5.88 -5.78 -5.75
CA GLY A 63 7.02 -6.09 -6.62
C GLY A 63 6.74 -5.88 -8.11
N GLY A 64 5.50 -5.53 -8.45
CA GLY A 64 4.99 -5.60 -9.81
C GLY A 64 4.76 -4.26 -10.47
N LEU A 65 4.10 -4.34 -11.63
CA LEU A 65 3.86 -3.23 -12.54
C LEU A 65 3.02 -2.11 -11.92
N SER A 66 2.13 -2.38 -10.96
CA SER A 66 1.35 -1.32 -10.33
C SER A 66 2.21 -0.42 -9.45
N GLY A 67 3.16 -0.99 -8.70
CA GLY A 67 4.09 -0.20 -7.89
C GLY A 67 5.04 0.63 -8.75
N ILE A 68 5.57 0.02 -9.82
CA ILE A 68 6.41 0.71 -10.80
C ILE A 68 5.62 1.82 -11.50
N GLY A 69 4.38 1.54 -11.91
CA GLY A 69 3.49 2.51 -12.55
C GLY A 69 3.19 3.71 -11.67
N CYS A 70 2.98 3.51 -10.36
CA CYS A 70 2.80 4.62 -9.43
C CYS A 70 4.04 5.54 -9.36
N LEU A 71 5.25 4.97 -9.30
CA LEU A 71 6.47 5.78 -9.39
C LEU A 71 6.54 6.52 -10.73
N LEU A 72 6.28 5.84 -11.84
CA LEU A 72 6.38 6.45 -13.17
C LEU A 72 5.35 7.57 -13.37
N LEU A 73 4.17 7.48 -12.75
CA LEU A 73 3.20 8.57 -12.71
C LEU A 73 3.80 9.82 -12.03
N GLU A 74 4.50 9.66 -10.91
CA GLU A 74 5.20 10.77 -10.22
C GLU A 74 6.34 11.33 -11.08
N GLU A 75 7.15 10.45 -11.68
CA GLU A 75 8.33 10.85 -12.45
C GLU A 75 8.00 11.47 -13.81
N SER A 76 6.85 11.14 -14.41
CA SER A 76 6.43 11.63 -15.72
C SER A 76 6.29 13.15 -15.80
N GLU A 77 6.10 13.84 -14.68
CA GLU A 77 6.07 15.32 -14.63
C GLU A 77 7.41 15.97 -14.97
N SER A 78 8.51 15.32 -14.58
CA SER A 78 9.86 15.91 -14.62
C SER A 78 10.80 15.19 -15.57
N CYS A 79 10.45 13.96 -15.97
CA CYS A 79 11.30 13.10 -16.79
C CYS A 79 10.53 12.55 -18.01
N PRO A 80 10.79 13.06 -19.23
CA PRO A 80 10.16 12.54 -20.45
C PRO A 80 10.38 11.03 -20.66
N ALA A 81 11.52 10.49 -20.22
CA ALA A 81 11.83 9.06 -20.32
C ALA A 81 10.83 8.18 -19.53
N ALA A 82 10.31 8.68 -18.41
CA ALA A 82 9.31 7.98 -17.61
C ALA A 82 7.96 7.84 -18.35
N SER A 83 7.59 8.82 -19.18
CA SER A 83 6.28 8.85 -19.86
C SER A 83 6.10 7.69 -20.84
N SER A 84 7.13 7.34 -21.61
CA SER A 84 7.07 6.21 -22.57
C SER A 84 6.91 4.87 -21.86
N THR A 85 7.68 4.65 -20.79
CA THR A 85 7.59 3.44 -19.97
C THR A 85 6.26 3.35 -19.25
N LEU A 86 5.75 4.48 -18.74
CA LEU A 86 4.43 4.56 -18.10
C LEU A 86 3.32 4.12 -19.07
N ALA A 87 3.37 4.55 -20.33
CA ALA A 87 2.38 4.14 -21.33
C ALA A 87 2.37 2.61 -21.53
N LEU A 88 3.55 1.99 -21.67
CA LEU A 88 3.69 0.53 -21.81
C LEU A 88 3.22 -0.22 -20.56
N VAL A 89 3.58 0.25 -19.37
CA VAL A 89 3.12 -0.31 -18.08
C VAL A 89 1.60 -0.22 -17.96
N THR A 90 1.02 0.92 -18.33
CA THR A 90 -0.43 1.15 -18.27
C THR A 90 -1.19 0.25 -19.24
N GLU A 91 -0.70 0.10 -20.47
CA GLU A 91 -1.27 -0.82 -21.46
C GLU A 91 -1.19 -2.27 -20.99
N THR A 92 -0.03 -2.70 -20.48
CA THR A 92 0.17 -4.05 -19.95
C THR A 92 -0.76 -4.34 -18.77
N LEU A 93 -0.92 -3.39 -17.85
CA LEU A 93 -1.85 -3.53 -16.71
C LEU A 93 -3.30 -3.61 -17.19
N ARG A 94 -3.68 -2.85 -18.22
CA ARG A 94 -5.03 -2.89 -18.80
C ARG A 94 -5.33 -4.27 -19.39
N ASP A 95 -4.40 -4.82 -20.17
CA ASP A 95 -4.56 -6.13 -20.79
C ASP A 95 -4.64 -7.26 -19.75
N ARG A 96 -4.01 -7.07 -18.59
CA ARG A 96 -4.01 -8.04 -17.48
C ARG A 96 -5.19 -7.89 -16.51
N LEU A 97 -6.07 -6.90 -16.67
CA LEU A 97 -7.25 -6.72 -15.81
C LEU A 97 -8.10 -8.00 -15.66
N PRO A 98 -8.41 -8.77 -16.74
CA PRO A 98 -9.17 -10.01 -16.61
C PRO A 98 -8.49 -11.05 -15.72
N ALA A 99 -7.15 -11.08 -15.73
CA ALA A 99 -6.34 -12.01 -14.93
C ALA A 99 -6.32 -11.66 -13.44
N ALA A 100 -6.75 -10.45 -13.03
CA ALA A 100 -6.78 -10.07 -11.62
C ALA A 100 -7.68 -10.98 -10.77
N ARG A 101 -8.71 -11.61 -11.35
CA ARG A 101 -9.58 -12.59 -10.68
C ARG A 101 -8.92 -13.95 -10.45
N ALA A 102 -7.74 -14.22 -11.01
CA ALA A 102 -7.11 -15.55 -10.96
C ALA A 102 -6.70 -16.00 -9.55
N HIS A 103 -6.70 -15.13 -8.54
CA HIS A 103 -6.45 -15.51 -7.15
C HIS A 103 -7.74 -15.88 -6.37
N VAL A 104 -8.92 -15.58 -6.91
CA VAL A 104 -10.20 -15.93 -6.30
C VAL A 104 -10.42 -17.44 -6.44
N ARG A 105 -10.84 -18.08 -5.36
CA ARG A 105 -11.18 -19.50 -5.28
C ARG A 105 -12.59 -19.64 -4.76
N PHE A 106 -13.23 -20.75 -5.07
CA PHE A 106 -14.60 -21.02 -4.69
C PHE A 106 -14.72 -22.45 -4.18
N THR A 107 -15.29 -22.59 -2.99
CA THR A 107 -15.53 -23.89 -2.35
C THR A 107 -16.82 -23.80 -1.56
N ASP A 108 -17.73 -24.76 -1.76
CA ASP A 108 -19.00 -24.89 -1.03
C ASP A 108 -19.81 -23.57 -0.93
N GLY A 109 -20.02 -22.90 -2.07
CA GLY A 109 -20.81 -21.68 -2.09
C GLY A 109 -20.08 -20.43 -1.61
N THR A 110 -18.81 -20.54 -1.19
CA THR A 110 -18.06 -19.40 -0.68
C THR A 110 -16.79 -19.09 -1.47
N SER A 111 -16.63 -17.82 -1.80
CA SER A 111 -15.40 -17.27 -2.37
C SER A 111 -14.36 -16.95 -1.29
N TRP A 112 -13.09 -17.16 -1.63
CA TRP A 112 -11.93 -16.81 -0.80
C TRP A 112 -10.71 -16.50 -1.68
N ALA A 113 -9.76 -15.73 -1.16
CA ALA A 113 -8.52 -15.39 -1.86
C ALA A 113 -7.43 -16.43 -1.61
N THR A 114 -6.66 -16.76 -2.65
CA THR A 114 -5.39 -17.47 -2.50
C THR A 114 -4.51 -16.74 -1.47
N THR A 115 -3.90 -17.51 -0.56
CA THR A 115 -3.11 -16.97 0.56
C THR A 115 -2.09 -15.93 0.11
N GLY A 116 -2.14 -14.74 0.73
CA GLY A 116 -1.22 -13.63 0.44
C GLY A 116 -1.39 -12.99 -0.94
N ARG A 117 -2.48 -13.28 -1.67
CA ARG A 117 -2.77 -12.73 -3.01
C ARG A 117 -4.00 -11.84 -3.08
N GLY A 118 -4.66 -11.58 -1.95
CA GLY A 118 -5.68 -10.53 -1.82
C GLY A 118 -5.11 -9.25 -1.20
N GLY A 119 -5.85 -8.15 -1.27
CA GLY A 119 -5.52 -6.90 -0.58
C GLY A 119 -4.49 -6.02 -1.30
N LEU A 120 -3.87 -5.12 -0.54
CA LEU A 120 -3.13 -3.96 -1.09
C LEU A 120 -1.79 -4.33 -1.75
N MET A 121 -0.97 -5.16 -1.10
CA MET A 121 0.42 -5.33 -1.54
C MET A 121 0.51 -6.23 -2.76
N ARG A 122 -0.21 -7.35 -2.75
CA ARG A 122 -0.11 -8.40 -3.78
C ARG A 122 -1.41 -8.72 -4.50
N GLY A 123 -2.50 -8.05 -4.13
CA GLY A 123 -3.84 -8.30 -4.67
C GLY A 123 -4.36 -7.19 -5.58
N PRO A 124 -5.63 -7.33 -6.01
CA PRO A 124 -6.34 -6.35 -6.84
C PRO A 124 -6.39 -4.95 -6.26
N SER A 125 -6.54 -4.78 -4.94
CA SER A 125 -6.63 -3.45 -4.34
C SER A 125 -5.36 -2.61 -4.55
N GLY A 126 -4.20 -3.25 -4.64
CA GLY A 126 -2.96 -2.59 -5.05
C GLY A 126 -2.97 -2.09 -6.49
N GLN A 127 -3.54 -2.88 -7.40
CA GLN A 127 -3.75 -2.47 -8.78
C GLN A 127 -4.77 -1.33 -8.87
N ALA A 128 -5.83 -1.38 -8.07
CA ALA A 128 -6.84 -0.33 -8.02
C ALA A 128 -6.27 1.01 -7.56
N LEU A 129 -5.29 0.99 -6.65
CA LEU A 129 -4.57 2.20 -6.24
C LEU A 129 -3.85 2.83 -7.44
N PHE A 130 -3.13 2.04 -8.24
CA PHE A 130 -2.50 2.55 -9.47
C PHE A 130 -3.53 3.20 -10.39
N TRP A 131 -4.65 2.52 -10.68
CA TRP A 131 -5.68 3.07 -11.57
C TRP A 131 -6.37 4.31 -11.01
N THR A 132 -6.54 4.41 -9.69
CA THR A 132 -7.04 5.62 -9.03
C THR A 132 -6.05 6.78 -9.21
N ARG A 133 -4.75 6.54 -9.02
CA ARG A 133 -3.70 7.55 -9.25
C ARG A 133 -3.60 7.94 -10.72
N HIS A 134 -3.73 6.97 -11.63
CA HIS A 134 -3.75 7.23 -13.06
C HIS A 134 -4.93 8.14 -13.43
N TYR A 135 -6.12 7.91 -12.89
CA TYR A 135 -7.26 8.83 -13.04
C TYR A 135 -6.94 10.23 -12.51
N GLU A 136 -6.40 10.35 -11.29
CA GLU A 136 -6.07 11.65 -10.70
C GLU A 136 -5.07 12.45 -11.56
N ARG A 137 -4.17 11.77 -12.27
CA ARG A 137 -3.19 12.39 -13.16
C ARG A 137 -3.72 12.71 -14.55
N THR A 138 -4.56 11.84 -15.11
CA THR A 138 -4.94 11.93 -16.54
C THR A 138 -6.38 12.41 -16.76
N GLY A 139 -7.23 12.32 -15.75
CA GLY A 139 -8.67 12.53 -15.86
C GLY A 139 -9.42 11.45 -16.64
N ASP A 140 -8.78 10.34 -17.05
CA ASP A 140 -9.43 9.30 -17.86
C ASP A 140 -10.46 8.50 -17.03
N PRO A 141 -11.78 8.64 -17.28
CA PRO A 141 -12.81 7.99 -16.50
C PRO A 141 -12.76 6.45 -16.59
N ARG A 142 -12.17 5.88 -17.65
CA ARG A 142 -11.97 4.42 -17.76
C ARG A 142 -11.07 3.88 -16.65
N SER A 143 -10.13 4.71 -16.18
CA SER A 143 -9.24 4.36 -15.06
C SER A 143 -10.02 4.16 -13.76
N LEU A 144 -11.05 4.97 -13.50
CA LEU A 144 -11.93 4.74 -12.34
C LEU A 144 -12.73 3.45 -12.46
N GLU A 145 -13.20 3.11 -13.66
CA GLU A 145 -13.91 1.83 -13.87
C GLU A 145 -12.97 0.64 -13.61
N HIS A 146 -11.72 0.71 -14.07
CA HIS A 146 -10.72 -0.31 -13.76
C HIS A 146 -10.45 -0.41 -12.25
N ALA A 147 -10.33 0.73 -11.55
CA ALA A 147 -10.17 0.75 -10.09
C ALA A 147 -11.36 0.12 -9.36
N ARG A 148 -12.61 0.46 -9.75
CA ARG A 148 -13.84 -0.14 -9.22
C ARG A 148 -13.86 -1.65 -9.43
N GLN A 149 -13.60 -2.10 -10.67
CA GLN A 149 -13.56 -3.52 -11.01
C GLN A 149 -12.57 -4.28 -10.11
N LEU A 150 -11.38 -3.72 -9.88
CA LEU A 150 -10.33 -4.34 -9.09
C LEU A 150 -10.66 -4.39 -7.60
N VAL A 151 -11.13 -3.30 -6.99
CA VAL A 151 -11.54 -3.31 -5.58
C VAL A 151 -12.70 -4.29 -5.37
N ASP A 152 -13.65 -4.35 -6.30
CA ASP A 152 -14.78 -5.29 -6.24
C ASP A 152 -14.35 -6.76 -6.25
N ILE A 153 -13.19 -7.09 -6.84
CA ILE A 153 -12.64 -8.45 -6.77
C ILE A 153 -12.25 -8.78 -5.33
N ASP A 154 -11.53 -7.90 -4.63
CA ASP A 154 -11.17 -8.12 -3.23
C ASP A 154 -12.41 -8.08 -2.32
N LEU A 155 -13.38 -7.20 -2.57
CA LEU A 155 -14.65 -7.18 -1.84
C LEU A 155 -15.43 -8.50 -2.00
N SER A 156 -15.35 -9.15 -3.17
CA SER A 156 -16.04 -10.41 -3.44
C SER A 156 -15.53 -11.61 -2.63
N VAL A 157 -14.34 -11.50 -2.05
CA VAL A 157 -13.71 -12.51 -1.16
C VAL A 157 -13.69 -12.06 0.30
N MET A 158 -14.32 -10.93 0.63
CA MET A 158 -14.48 -10.52 2.02
C MET A 158 -15.63 -11.27 2.69
N ARG A 159 -15.49 -11.45 4.01
CA ARG A 159 -16.49 -12.09 4.86
C ARG A 159 -16.89 -11.15 5.98
N MET A 160 -18.20 -11.05 6.20
CA MET A 160 -18.74 -10.51 7.45
C MET A 160 -18.55 -11.51 8.58
N CYS A 161 -17.88 -11.08 9.64
CA CYS A 161 -17.66 -11.82 10.86
C CYS A 161 -18.81 -11.59 11.86
N PRO A 162 -19.00 -12.47 12.86
CA PRO A 162 -20.08 -12.33 13.85
C PRO A 162 -20.03 -11.04 14.68
N ASP A 163 -18.84 -10.44 14.83
CA ASP A 163 -18.62 -9.15 15.50
C ASP A 163 -18.98 -7.93 14.63
N GLY A 164 -19.48 -8.17 13.41
CA GLY A 164 -19.81 -7.14 12.44
C GLY A 164 -18.58 -6.58 11.70
N SER A 165 -17.39 -7.15 11.89
CA SER A 165 -16.22 -6.77 11.10
C SER A 165 -16.27 -7.39 9.70
N MET A 166 -15.76 -6.67 8.71
CA MET A 166 -15.53 -7.20 7.37
C MET A 166 -14.04 -7.50 7.20
N GLN A 167 -13.72 -8.78 6.95
CA GLN A 167 -12.34 -9.25 6.84
C GLN A 167 -12.10 -9.99 5.53
N LEU A 168 -10.89 -9.87 4.99
CA LEU A 168 -10.51 -10.61 3.79
C LEU A 168 -10.41 -12.10 4.14
N ARG A 169 -11.09 -12.96 3.39
CA ARG A 169 -11.11 -14.40 3.64
C ARG A 169 -10.04 -15.11 2.80
N GLU A 170 -9.17 -15.85 3.46
CA GLU A 170 -8.35 -16.90 2.85
C GLU A 170 -8.99 -18.27 3.14
N GLU A 171 -8.38 -19.35 2.65
CA GLU A 171 -8.91 -20.72 2.81
C GLU A 171 -9.24 -21.08 4.27
N ARG A 172 -8.31 -20.78 5.19
CA ARG A 172 -8.36 -21.25 6.59
C ARG A 172 -8.45 -20.15 7.64
N ARG A 173 -8.46 -18.89 7.23
CA ARG A 173 -8.43 -17.73 8.14
C ARG A 173 -8.99 -16.47 7.49
N THR A 174 -9.26 -15.47 8.31
CA THR A 174 -9.52 -14.11 7.87
C THR A 174 -8.33 -13.20 8.18
N MET A 175 -8.13 -12.17 7.37
CA MET A 175 -6.96 -11.29 7.43
C MET A 175 -7.40 -9.83 7.58
N PRO A 176 -7.10 -9.18 8.72
CA PRO A 176 -7.46 -7.77 8.94
C PRO A 176 -6.33 -6.79 8.57
N TYR A 177 -5.19 -7.25 8.06
CA TYR A 177 -3.97 -6.44 7.97
C TYR A 177 -3.87 -5.56 6.72
N LEU A 178 -2.95 -4.59 6.75
CA LEU A 178 -2.67 -3.67 5.66
C LEU A 178 -2.16 -4.38 4.39
N GLY A 179 -1.26 -5.34 4.53
CA GLY A 179 -0.55 -5.93 3.40
C GLY A 179 -1.45 -6.82 2.53
N SER A 180 -2.05 -7.82 3.16
CA SER A 180 -2.88 -8.85 2.48
C SER A 180 -4.25 -9.04 3.13
N GLY A 181 -4.80 -8.00 3.77
CA GLY A 181 -6.05 -8.08 4.53
C GLY A 181 -7.02 -6.96 4.22
N SER A 182 -8.14 -6.95 4.96
CA SER A 182 -9.25 -6.01 4.72
C SER A 182 -8.87 -4.55 4.92
N VAL A 183 -7.97 -4.24 5.85
CA VAL A 183 -7.47 -2.87 6.03
C VAL A 183 -6.72 -2.36 4.79
N GLY A 184 -5.96 -3.23 4.12
CA GLY A 184 -5.33 -2.88 2.84
C GLY A 184 -6.33 -2.52 1.76
N VAL A 185 -7.42 -3.30 1.66
CA VAL A 185 -8.52 -3.00 0.75
C VAL A 185 -9.21 -1.70 1.15
N GLY A 186 -9.44 -1.48 2.45
CA GLY A 186 -10.03 -0.26 2.98
C GLY A 186 -9.23 1.00 2.63
N LEU A 187 -7.90 0.96 2.67
CA LEU A 187 -7.08 2.10 2.24
C LEU A 187 -7.18 2.39 0.74
N ALA A 188 -7.17 1.35 -0.11
CA ALA A 188 -7.39 1.55 -1.54
C ALA A 188 -8.79 2.12 -1.81
N LEU A 189 -9.79 1.61 -1.09
CA LEU A 189 -11.16 2.06 -1.18
C LEU A 189 -11.33 3.52 -0.72
N LEU A 190 -10.64 3.95 0.34
CA LEU A 190 -10.60 5.35 0.80
C LEU A 190 -10.07 6.33 -0.25
N GLN A 191 -9.20 5.89 -1.16
CA GLN A 191 -8.77 6.72 -2.29
C GLN A 191 -9.86 6.75 -3.38
N LEU A 192 -10.45 5.60 -3.70
CA LEU A 192 -11.45 5.48 -4.75
C LEU A 192 -12.72 6.29 -4.45
N VAL A 193 -13.23 6.23 -3.22
CA VAL A 193 -14.48 6.92 -2.80
C VAL A 193 -14.39 8.44 -2.76
N ARG A 194 -13.21 9.02 -3.03
CA ARG A 194 -13.05 10.47 -3.27
C ARG A 194 -13.59 10.88 -4.65
N HIS A 195 -13.70 9.93 -5.56
CA HIS A 195 -14.01 10.14 -6.97
C HIS A 195 -15.30 9.44 -7.41
N VAL A 196 -15.85 8.54 -6.59
CA VAL A 196 -17.05 7.78 -6.90
C VAL A 196 -18.03 7.83 -5.73
N ASP A 197 -19.31 8.02 -6.04
CA ASP A 197 -20.41 7.91 -5.07
C ASP A 197 -21.03 6.51 -5.19
N GLU A 198 -20.80 5.68 -4.18
CA GLU A 198 -21.23 4.29 -4.17
C GLU A 198 -21.54 3.86 -2.71
N PRO A 199 -22.82 3.84 -2.30
CA PRO A 199 -23.21 3.63 -0.91
C PRO A 199 -22.68 2.33 -0.28
N ARG A 200 -22.54 1.24 -1.06
CA ARG A 200 -22.00 -0.03 -0.54
C ARG A 200 -20.54 0.10 -0.09
N TYR A 201 -19.76 1.03 -0.67
CA TYR A 201 -18.38 1.26 -0.28
C TYR A 201 -18.28 1.96 1.09
N ALA A 202 -19.18 2.90 1.37
CA ALA A 202 -19.29 3.49 2.71
C ALA A 202 -19.60 2.43 3.78
N SER A 203 -20.54 1.52 3.49
CA SER A 203 -20.85 0.40 4.39
C SER A 203 -19.66 -0.55 4.59
N ALA A 204 -18.92 -0.84 3.52
CA ALA A 204 -17.71 -1.66 3.61
C ALA A 204 -16.63 -0.98 4.48
N LEU A 205 -16.38 0.32 4.31
CA LEU A 205 -15.42 1.07 5.12
C LEU A 205 -15.74 1.02 6.62
N LEU A 206 -17.01 1.18 7.01
CA LEU A 206 -17.45 1.06 8.40
C LEU A 206 -17.23 -0.36 8.96
N ALA A 207 -17.49 -1.39 8.16
CA ALA A 207 -17.27 -2.77 8.59
C ALA A 207 -15.77 -3.14 8.65
N ILE A 208 -14.93 -2.57 7.77
CA ILE A 208 -13.47 -2.72 7.81
C ILE A 208 -12.88 -1.97 9.02
N ALA A 209 -13.43 -0.81 9.40
CA ALA A 209 -13.05 -0.10 10.62
C ALA A 209 -13.17 -0.98 11.87
N ARG A 210 -14.24 -1.78 11.95
CA ARG A 210 -14.41 -2.78 13.02
C ARG A 210 -13.32 -3.86 13.01
N ALA A 211 -12.84 -4.28 11.83
CA ALA A 211 -11.71 -5.20 11.74
C ALA A 211 -10.39 -4.58 12.26
N ALA A 212 -10.24 -3.26 12.10
CA ALA A 212 -9.10 -2.51 12.63
C ALA A 212 -9.19 -2.21 14.14
N ALA A 213 -10.36 -2.41 14.75
CA ALA A 213 -10.59 -2.22 16.18
C ALA A 213 -10.13 -3.40 17.06
N VAL A 214 -9.53 -4.44 16.47
CA VAL A 214 -9.15 -5.67 17.17
C VAL A 214 -8.15 -5.40 18.32
N GLU A 215 -8.42 -5.99 19.49
CA GLU A 215 -7.57 -5.85 20.66
C GLU A 215 -6.29 -6.69 20.53
N PHE A 216 -6.43 -7.92 20.01
CA PHE A 216 -5.32 -8.84 19.82
C PHE A 216 -4.74 -8.76 18.40
N THR A 217 -3.47 -8.33 18.30
CA THR A 217 -2.65 -8.46 17.10
C THR A 217 -1.34 -9.11 17.49
N ALA A 218 -0.87 -10.11 16.74
CA ALA A 218 0.37 -10.80 17.09
C ALA A 218 1.62 -9.93 16.92
N GLN A 219 1.60 -9.00 15.97
CA GLN A 219 2.77 -8.20 15.57
C GLN A 219 2.44 -6.70 15.58
N ALA A 220 3.50 -5.89 15.70
CA ALA A 220 3.42 -4.42 15.67
C ALA A 220 3.52 -3.83 14.26
N GLY A 221 4.10 -4.57 13.32
CA GLY A 221 4.57 -4.07 12.04
C GLY A 221 3.51 -3.40 11.16
N LEU A 222 3.98 -2.69 10.13
CA LEU A 222 3.12 -1.91 9.25
C LEU A 222 2.27 -2.80 8.34
N LEU A 223 2.87 -3.75 7.63
CA LEU A 223 2.13 -4.57 6.67
C LEU A 223 1.25 -5.62 7.33
N ASN A 224 1.74 -6.28 8.39
CA ASN A 224 1.06 -7.42 9.04
C ASN A 224 0.92 -7.21 10.55
N GLY A 225 0.56 -6.01 10.99
CA GLY A 225 0.46 -5.72 12.43
C GLY A 225 -0.32 -4.47 12.77
N ARG A 226 -0.23 -4.07 14.04
CA ARG A 226 -1.02 -2.99 14.61
C ARG A 226 -0.76 -1.63 13.96
N ALA A 227 0.47 -1.33 13.55
CA ALA A 227 0.78 -0.05 12.90
C ALA A 227 0.03 0.16 11.58
N GLY A 228 -0.27 -0.93 10.86
CA GLY A 228 -1.14 -0.88 9.68
C GLY A 228 -2.60 -0.56 10.00
N LEU A 229 -3.11 -1.06 11.13
CA LEU A 229 -4.47 -0.74 11.61
C LEU A 229 -4.57 0.74 12.00
N ILE A 230 -3.57 1.24 12.73
CA ILE A 230 -3.45 2.66 13.12
C ILE A 230 -3.42 3.55 11.88
N LEU A 231 -2.61 3.18 10.87
CA LEU A 231 -2.51 3.96 9.63
C LEU A 231 -3.88 4.10 8.95
N PHE A 232 -4.62 3.00 8.83
CA PHE A 232 -5.93 3.01 8.20
C PHE A 232 -6.97 3.80 9.00
N LEU A 233 -7.05 3.60 10.32
CA LEU A 233 -7.96 4.36 11.17
C LEU A 233 -7.63 5.87 11.14
N GLY A 234 -6.34 6.22 11.07
CA GLY A 234 -5.88 7.59 10.90
C GLY A 234 -6.25 8.23 9.56
N GLU A 235 -6.32 7.44 8.48
CA GLU A 235 -6.81 7.93 7.19
C GLU A 235 -8.33 7.98 7.14
N LEU A 236 -9.00 6.99 7.74
CA LEU A 236 -10.45 6.94 7.84
C LEU A 236 -10.99 8.13 8.63
N SER A 237 -10.35 8.50 9.75
CA SER A 237 -10.78 9.62 10.61
C SER A 237 -10.76 10.98 9.90
N LYS A 238 -9.95 11.14 8.86
CA LYS A 238 -9.89 12.34 8.01
C LYS A 238 -10.97 12.37 6.92
N SER A 239 -11.80 11.34 6.83
CA SER A 239 -12.80 11.16 5.77
C SER A 239 -14.23 11.30 6.32
N PRO A 240 -15.22 11.60 5.46
CA PRO A 240 -16.63 11.66 5.88
C PRO A 240 -17.21 10.27 6.23
N TYR A 241 -16.46 9.19 6.02
CA TYR A 241 -16.87 7.82 6.31
C TYR A 241 -16.44 7.33 7.70
N ALA A 242 -15.79 8.19 8.49
CA ALA A 242 -15.43 7.88 9.87
C ALA A 242 -16.69 7.63 10.72
N GLY A 243 -16.70 6.50 11.44
CA GLY A 243 -17.69 6.26 12.49
C GLY A 243 -17.47 7.21 13.66
N ALA A 244 -18.52 7.45 14.46
CA ALA A 244 -18.46 8.34 15.63
C ALA A 244 -17.43 7.90 16.69
N ASP A 245 -17.09 6.62 16.73
CA ASP A 245 -16.11 6.01 17.62
C ASP A 245 -14.69 5.95 17.03
N CYS A 246 -14.48 6.36 15.78
CA CYS A 246 -13.21 6.16 15.06
C CYS A 246 -12.00 6.78 15.79
N GLU A 247 -12.14 7.98 16.35
CA GLU A 247 -11.06 8.63 17.11
C GLU A 247 -10.74 7.89 18.41
N GLN A 248 -11.75 7.40 19.12
CA GLN A 248 -11.58 6.60 20.34
C GLN A 248 -10.91 5.27 20.02
N THR A 249 -11.35 4.57 18.97
CA THR A 249 -10.73 3.33 18.50
C THR A 249 -9.27 3.56 18.11
N LEU A 250 -8.98 4.64 17.38
CA LEU A 250 -7.63 5.00 17.00
C LEU A 250 -6.74 5.23 18.24
N ALA A 251 -7.22 6.00 19.22
CA ALA A 251 -6.52 6.22 20.48
C ALA A 251 -6.24 4.90 21.24
N GLN A 252 -7.21 3.98 21.27
CA GLN A 252 -7.03 2.66 21.86
C GLN A 252 -5.96 1.84 21.11
N GLN A 253 -5.93 1.88 19.77
CA GLN A 253 -4.91 1.19 18.99
C GLN A 253 -3.50 1.75 19.25
N PHE A 254 -3.35 3.07 19.44
CA PHE A 254 -2.09 3.66 19.89
C PHE A 254 -1.67 3.15 21.27
N GLN A 255 -2.58 3.07 22.23
CA GLN A 255 -2.29 2.52 23.56
C GLN A 255 -1.83 1.05 23.47
N LEU A 256 -2.56 0.24 22.71
CA LEU A 256 -2.26 -1.19 22.53
C LEU A 256 -0.97 -1.43 21.72
N LEU A 257 -0.46 -0.45 20.98
CA LEU A 257 0.86 -0.54 20.34
C LEU A 257 1.97 -0.64 21.39
N GLY A 258 1.79 -0.03 22.56
CA GLY A 258 2.73 -0.08 23.67
C GLY A 258 3.02 -1.52 24.15
N LEU A 259 2.07 -2.45 23.98
CA LEU A 259 2.25 -3.87 24.32
C LEU A 259 3.35 -4.56 23.52
N HIS A 260 3.71 -4.02 22.36
CA HIS A 260 4.74 -4.57 21.48
C HIS A 260 6.09 -3.88 21.63
N SER A 261 6.17 -2.87 22.49
CA SER A 261 7.34 -2.00 22.57
C SER A 261 8.39 -2.56 23.52
N LEU A 262 9.65 -2.44 23.14
CA LEU A 262 10.80 -2.90 23.90
C LEU A 262 11.77 -1.74 24.12
N ASN A 263 12.12 -1.50 25.38
CA ASN A 263 13.18 -0.55 25.72
C ASN A 263 14.53 -1.23 25.54
N HIS A 264 15.32 -0.74 24.59
CA HIS A 264 16.66 -1.26 24.30
C HIS A 264 17.60 -0.13 23.87
N ALA A 265 18.86 -0.16 24.31
CA ALA A 265 19.89 0.83 23.97
C ALA A 265 19.45 2.31 24.13
N GLY A 266 18.61 2.61 25.13
CA GLY A 266 18.12 3.98 25.39
C GLY A 266 17.00 4.45 24.45
N GLY A 267 16.47 3.57 23.60
CA GLY A 267 15.37 3.86 22.68
C GLY A 267 14.24 2.83 22.72
N LEU A 268 13.17 3.15 21.99
CA LEU A 268 12.04 2.25 21.79
C LEU A 268 12.23 1.45 20.51
N HIS A 269 12.17 0.13 20.63
CA HIS A 269 12.29 -0.81 19.53
C HIS A 269 11.08 -1.72 19.46
N PHE A 270 10.85 -2.26 18.26
CA PHE A 270 9.79 -3.22 18.03
C PHE A 270 10.38 -4.48 17.39
N PRO A 271 9.87 -5.66 17.76
CA PRO A 271 10.24 -6.89 17.10
C PRO A 271 9.60 -6.94 15.70
N GLY A 272 10.32 -7.51 14.74
CA GLY A 272 9.87 -7.61 13.34
C GLY A 272 9.02 -8.85 13.06
N GLU A 273 9.19 -9.43 11.88
CA GLU A 273 8.49 -10.64 11.47
C GLU A 273 8.58 -11.76 12.52
N GLN A 274 7.44 -12.39 12.83
CA GLN A 274 7.26 -13.44 13.84
C GLN A 274 7.76 -13.09 15.26
N ASN A 275 8.02 -11.81 15.54
CA ASN A 275 8.60 -11.31 16.78
C ASN A 275 9.96 -11.95 17.18
N LEU A 276 10.74 -12.48 16.22
CA LEU A 276 11.96 -13.25 16.50
C LEU A 276 13.17 -12.37 16.86
N ARG A 277 13.22 -11.13 16.36
CA ARG A 277 14.31 -10.18 16.58
C ARG A 277 13.82 -8.74 16.44
N LEU A 278 14.55 -7.79 17.03
CA LEU A 278 14.34 -6.37 16.76
C LEU A 278 14.53 -6.10 15.26
N SER A 279 13.65 -5.30 14.67
CA SER A 279 13.79 -4.87 13.27
C SER A 279 13.60 -3.37 13.13
N THR A 280 14.36 -2.77 12.21
CA THR A 280 14.25 -1.37 11.79
C THR A 280 13.78 -1.22 10.35
N ASP A 281 13.33 -2.31 9.71
CA ASP A 281 12.80 -2.24 8.34
C ASP A 281 11.42 -1.55 8.29
N TRP A 282 11.02 -1.15 7.08
CA TRP A 282 9.79 -0.42 6.84
C TRP A 282 8.52 -1.29 6.91
N ALA A 283 8.58 -2.54 6.50
CA ALA A 283 7.40 -3.39 6.41
C ALA A 283 6.98 -3.97 7.77
N THR A 284 7.96 -4.37 8.57
CA THR A 284 7.76 -5.14 9.81
C THR A 284 8.33 -4.45 11.05
N GLY A 285 9.31 -3.56 10.89
CA GLY A 285 10.08 -2.98 11.98
C GLY A 285 9.72 -1.55 12.36
N SER A 286 10.56 -0.96 13.21
CA SER A 286 10.36 0.37 13.80
C SER A 286 10.22 1.50 12.77
N ALA A 287 10.81 1.40 11.57
CA ALA A 287 10.72 2.46 10.57
C ALA A 287 9.28 2.62 10.04
N GLY A 288 8.59 1.51 9.75
CA GLY A 288 7.19 1.53 9.32
C GLY A 288 6.24 2.01 10.40
N ILE A 289 6.52 1.61 11.65
CA ILE A 289 5.77 2.07 12.82
C ILE A 289 5.93 3.58 12.95
N LEU A 290 7.16 4.10 12.97
CA LEU A 290 7.42 5.54 13.04
C LEU A 290 6.74 6.31 11.91
N ALA A 291 6.76 5.78 10.68
CA ALA A 291 6.08 6.39 9.54
C ALA A 291 4.56 6.50 9.77
N SER A 292 3.91 5.41 10.22
CA SER A 292 2.49 5.39 10.58
C SER A 292 2.15 6.42 11.68
N LEU A 293 2.97 6.48 12.74
CA LEU A 293 2.77 7.41 13.86
C LEU A 293 2.92 8.87 13.42
N ARG A 294 3.91 9.21 12.59
CA ARG A 294 4.11 10.57 12.07
C ARG A 294 2.96 11.00 11.17
N HIS A 295 2.47 10.10 10.33
CA HIS A 295 1.37 10.35 9.41
C HIS A 295 0.04 10.59 10.12
N THR A 296 -0.16 9.88 11.23
CA THR A 296 -1.42 9.92 11.99
C THR A 296 -1.41 10.97 13.11
N GLY A 297 -0.23 11.24 13.71
CA GLY A 297 -0.05 12.16 14.83
C GLY A 297 0.17 13.63 14.46
N SER A 298 0.34 13.97 13.17
CA SER A 298 0.45 15.36 12.72
C SER A 298 -0.88 15.86 12.16
N ALA A 299 -1.47 16.86 12.83
CA ALA A 299 -2.68 17.57 12.38
C ALA A 299 -2.48 18.39 11.07
N THR A 300 -1.29 18.34 10.44
CA THR A 300 -0.94 19.18 9.27
C THR A 300 -0.25 18.41 8.12
N ALA A 301 -0.47 17.10 7.97
CA ALA A 301 0.09 16.36 6.82
C ALA A 301 -0.77 16.53 5.55
N ARG A 302 -0.13 16.99 4.46
CA ARG A 302 -0.68 17.21 3.10
C ARG A 302 -1.34 15.95 2.51
N GLN A 303 -2.20 16.15 1.52
CA GLN A 303 -3.05 15.15 0.82
C GLN A 303 -2.28 14.08 -0.02
N SER A 304 -1.09 13.65 0.38
CA SER A 304 -0.38 12.55 -0.29
C SER A 304 -0.64 11.20 0.38
N PHE A 305 -0.60 10.11 -0.39
CA PHE A 305 -0.77 8.76 0.14
C PHE A 305 0.39 8.42 1.09
N PRO A 306 0.17 7.76 2.24
CA PRO A 306 1.24 7.44 3.18
C PRO A 306 2.31 6.50 2.62
N LEU A 307 2.05 5.83 1.50
CA LEU A 307 2.97 4.90 0.84
C LEU A 307 3.67 5.48 -0.39
N MET A 308 3.13 6.55 -0.98
CA MET A 308 3.55 7.12 -2.27
C MET A 308 3.25 8.62 -2.26
N CYS A 309 4.28 9.43 -2.44
CA CYS A 309 4.16 10.88 -2.35
C CYS A 309 3.84 11.46 -3.73
N ALA A 310 2.56 11.74 -4.00
CA ALA A 310 2.21 12.68 -5.05
C ALA A 310 2.61 14.10 -4.60
N SER A 311 3.77 14.57 -5.04
CA SER A 311 4.11 15.98 -4.99
C SER A 311 3.60 16.70 -6.24
N ASN A 312 3.23 17.97 -6.02
CA ASN A 312 2.98 19.05 -6.96
C ASN A 312 1.56 19.19 -7.55
N CYS A 313 0.67 19.80 -6.77
CA CYS A 313 -0.28 20.78 -7.31
C CYS A 313 0.17 22.18 -6.85
N HIS A 314 0.74 22.94 -7.78
CA HIS A 314 0.80 24.40 -7.67
C HIS A 314 -0.50 24.99 -8.22
N ILE A 315 -1.14 25.87 -7.45
CA ILE A 315 -1.96 27.06 -7.76
C ILE A 315 -2.51 27.48 -6.37
N ALA A 316 -2.20 28.62 -5.75
CA ALA A 316 -1.40 29.81 -6.07
C ALA A 316 -0.54 30.19 -4.86
#